data_AF-A0A7C0ZHT8-F1
#
_entry.id   AF-A0A7C0ZHT8-F1
#
_cell.length_a   1.000
_cell.length_b   1.000
_cell.length_c   1.000
_cell.angle_alpha   90.00
_cell.angle_beta   90.00
_cell.angle_gamma   90.00
#
_symmetry.space_group_name_H-M   'P 1'
#
loop_
_entity.id
_entity.type
_entity.pdbx_description
1 polymer ?
#
loop_
_entity_poly.entity_id
_entity_poly.type
_entity_poly.pdbx_seq_one_letter_code
_entity_poly.pdbx_strand_id
1 'polypeptide(L)' 'MDTVIAGVDPVATDAVAARAMGFEPGEVEHIRLCREAGVGDYEEVLVVGDGLEAVRRVFARA' A
#
# COMPACT_ATOMS: atom_id res chain seq x y z
N MET A 1 -0.51 12.81 -10.05
CA MET A 1 0.56 11.81 -9.89
C MET A 1 0.47 10.93 -11.10
N ASP A 2 1.60 10.63 -11.71
CA ASP A 2 1.69 9.82 -12.93
C ASP A 2 2.34 8.46 -12.59
N THR A 3 1.80 7.80 -11.56
CA THR A 3 2.33 6.55 -11.01
C THR A 3 1.27 5.47 -11.06
N VAL A 4 1.65 4.28 -11.53
CA VAL A 4 0.82 3.07 -11.48
C VAL A 4 1.48 2.08 -10.53
N ILE A 5 0.70 1.52 -9.62
CA ILE A 5 1.11 0.42 -8.74
C ILE A 5 0.32 -0.80 -9.17
N ALA A 6 1.02 -1.91 -9.42
CA ALA A 6 0.40 -3.14 -9.88
C ALA A 6 1.02 -4.34 -9.15
N GLY A 7 0.17 -5.29 -8.77
CA GLY A 7 0.55 -6.51 -8.10
C GLY A 7 -0.57 -7.55 -8.23
N VAL A 8 -0.25 -8.81 -7.94
CA VAL A 8 -1.21 -9.92 -7.97
C VAL A 8 -1.98 -10.05 -6.65
N ASP A 9 -1.40 -9.57 -5.55
CA ASP A 9 -2.07 -9.45 -4.27
C ASP A 9 -2.65 -8.02 -4.15
N PRO A 10 -3.98 -7.85 -4.15
CA PRO A 10 -4.60 -6.54 -4.06
C PRO A 10 -4.33 -5.87 -2.70
N VAL A 11 -4.20 -6.63 -1.61
CA VAL A 11 -3.93 -6.07 -0.28
C VAL A 11 -2.49 -5.57 -0.18
N ALA A 12 -1.53 -6.33 -0.71
CA ALA A 12 -0.15 -5.87 -0.82
C ALA A 12 -0.05 -4.60 -1.68
N THR A 13 -0.79 -4.55 -2.78
CA THR A 13 -0.81 -3.42 -3.73
C THR A 13 -1.37 -2.16 -3.07
N ASP A 14 -2.52 -2.28 -2.41
CA ASP A 14 -3.15 -1.17 -1.68
C ASP A 14 -2.28 -0.72 -0.50
N ALA A 15 -1.60 -1.63 0.18
CA ALA A 15 -0.69 -1.29 1.27
C ALA A 15 0.54 -0.49 0.77
N VAL A 16 1.09 -0.84 -0.40
CA VAL A 16 2.15 -0.04 -1.03
C VAL A 16 1.62 1.34 -1.44
N ALA A 17 0.40 1.42 -1.96
CA ALA A 17 -0.24 2.71 -2.27
C ALA A 17 -0.44 3.56 -1.00
N ALA A 18 -0.92 2.97 0.10
CA ALA A 18 -1.07 3.65 1.39
C ALA A 18 0.26 4.22 1.87
N ARG A 19 1.33 3.42 1.85
CA ARG A 19 2.69 3.87 2.20
C ARG A 19 3.18 5.00 1.29
N ALA A 20 2.95 4.90 -0.02
CA ALA A 20 3.31 5.95 -0.98
C ALA A 20 2.57 7.27 -0.68
N MET A 21 1.32 7.18 -0.23
CA MET A 21 0.49 8.32 0.18
C MET A 21 0.83 8.87 1.59
N GLY A 22 1.73 8.20 2.31
CA GLY A 22 2.17 8.59 3.66
C GLY A 22 1.28 8.07 4.80
N PHE A 23 0.47 7.04 4.54
CA PHE A 23 -0.32 6.34 5.55
C PHE A 23 0.35 5.03 5.95
N GLU A 24 0.14 4.60 7.18
CA GLU A 24 0.43 3.22 7.56
C GLU A 24 -0.70 2.32 7.05
N PRO A 25 -0.42 1.18 6.39
CA PRO A 25 -1.46 0.34 5.79
C PRO A 25 -2.57 -0.08 6.77
N GLY A 26 -2.22 -0.30 8.04
CA GLY A 26 -3.17 -0.65 9.10
C GLY A 26 -4.13 0.49 9.52
N GLU A 27 -3.83 1.74 9.16
CA GLU A 27 -4.75 2.88 9.34
C GLU A 27 -5.93 2.80 8.37
N VAL A 28 -5.75 2.11 7.24
CA VAL A 28 -6.78 1.96 6.21
C VAL A 28 -7.63 0.73 6.53
N GLU A 29 -8.89 0.96 6.89
CA GLU A 29 -9.76 -0.07 7.47
C GLU A 29 -9.86 -1.34 6.61
N HIS A 30 -10.06 -1.21 5.30
CA HIS A 30 -10.23 -2.39 4.44
C HIS A 30 -8.95 -3.22 4.32
N ILE A 31 -7.78 -2.58 4.28
CA ILE A 31 -6.48 -3.28 4.23
C ILE A 31 -6.29 -4.10 5.50
N ARG A 32 -6.56 -3.49 6.66
CA ARG A 32 -6.48 -4.15 7.97
C ARG A 32 -7.44 -5.34 8.05
N LEU A 33 -8.72 -5.14 7.69
CA LEU A 33 -9.74 -6.18 7.76
C LEU A 33 -9.46 -7.36 6.80
N CYS A 34 -9.01 -7.09 5.58
CA CYS A 34 -8.67 -8.15 4.63
C CYS A 34 -7.52 -9.01 5.16
N ARG A 35 -6.47 -8.39 5.70
CA ARG A 35 -5.36 -9.11 6.34
C ARG A 35 -5.83 -9.94 7.53
N GLU A 36 -6.63 -9.37 8.43
CA GLU A 36 -7.20 -10.10 9.59
C GLU A 36 -8.07 -11.30 9.17
N ALA A 37 -8.74 -11.19 8.02
CA ALA A 37 -9.53 -12.27 7.42
C ALA A 37 -8.69 -13.31 6.64
N GLY A 38 -7.37 -13.14 6.54
CA GLY A 38 -6.48 -14.00 5.77
C GLY A 38 -6.60 -13.83 4.25
N VAL A 39 -7.13 -12.70 3.79
CA VAL A 39 -7.25 -12.35 2.38
C VAL A 39 -6.13 -11.39 2.03
N GLY A 40 -5.00 -11.94 1.55
CA GLY A 40 -3.80 -11.18 1.21
C GLY A 40 -2.96 -10.78 2.43
N ASP A 41 -1.74 -10.30 2.19
CA ASP A 41 -0.81 -9.85 3.23
C ASP A 41 0.06 -8.68 2.74
N TYR A 42 0.63 -7.92 3.67
CA TYR A 42 1.48 -6.77 3.37
C TYR A 42 2.70 -6.62 4.29
N GLU A 43 3.01 -7.62 5.10
CA GLU A 43 4.25 -7.64 5.90
C GLU A 43 5.49 -7.81 5.03
N GLU A 44 5.47 -8.78 4.11
CA GLU A 44 6.60 -9.07 3.21
C GLU A 44 6.24 -8.73 1.77
N VAL A 45 6.39 -7.45 1.40
CA VAL A 45 6.16 -6.99 0.03
C VAL A 45 7.47 -6.60 -0.63
N LEU A 46 7.83 -7.30 -1.70
CA LEU A 46 8.93 -6.91 -2.58
C LEU A 46 8.46 -5.82 -3.54
N VAL A 47 8.94 -4.59 -3.33
CA VAL A 47 8.73 -3.49 -4.27
C VAL A 47 9.79 -3.54 -5.37
N VAL A 48 9.35 -3.53 -6.63
CA VAL A 48 10.20 -3.46 -7.82
C VAL A 48 9.95 -2.16 -8.59
N GLY A 49 10.91 -1.74 -9.42
CA GLY A 49 10.83 -0.49 -10.19
C GLY A 49 11.46 0.70 -9.45
N ASP A 50 10.82 1.86 -9.52
CA ASP A 50 11.37 3.14 -9.02
C ASP A 50 11.50 3.19 -7.48
N GLY A 51 10.81 2.30 -6.76
CA GLY A 51 10.78 2.26 -5.30
C GLY A 51 9.78 3.24 -4.69
N LEU A 52 9.50 3.05 -3.39
CA LEU A 52 8.48 3.82 -2.65
C LEU A 52 8.85 5.31 -2.54
N GLU A 53 10.12 5.59 -2.29
CA GLU A 53 10.67 6.92 -2.02
C GLU A 53 10.58 7.82 -3.25
N ALA A 54 10.75 7.25 -4.45
CA ALA A 54 10.66 7.98 -5.71
C ALA A 54 9.23 8.49 -6.00
N VAL A 55 8.21 7.80 -5.50
CA VAL A 55 6.79 8.09 -5.76
C VAL A 55 6.05 8.63 -4.52
N ARG A 56 6.76 8.77 -3.39
CA ARG A 56 6.16 9.16 -2.12
C ARG A 56 5.61 10.58 -2.17
N ARG A 57 4.35 10.74 -1.77
CA ARG A 57 3.66 12.02 -1.60
C ARG A 57 2.78 11.94 -0.37
N VAL A 58 2.96 12.82 0.60
CA VAL A 58 2.13 12.84 1.81
C VAL A 58 0.80 13.52 1.52
N PHE A 59 -0.31 12.82 1.76
CA PHE A 59 -1.66 13.35 1.60
C PHE A 59 -2.16 13.95 2.91
N ALA A 60 -3.06 14.93 2.81
CA ALA A 60 -3.72 15.46 3.99
C ALA A 60 -4.63 14.39 4.60
N ARG A 61 -4.65 14.32 5.94
CA ARG A 61 -5.60 13.49 6.68
C ARG A 61 -6.94 14.22 6.79
N ALA A 62 -8.04 13.47 6.71
CA ALA A 62 -9.40 13.97 6.91
C ALA A 62 -9.74 14.08 8.40
#